data_AF-A0A1H8B1C3-F1
#
_entry.id   AF-A0A1H8B1C3-F1
#
_cell.length_a   1.000
_cell.length_b   1.000
_cell.length_c   1.000
_cell.angle_alpha   90.00
_cell.angle_beta   90.00
_cell.angle_gamma   90.00
#
_symmetry.space_group_name_H-M   'P 1'
#
loop_
_entity.id
_entity.type
_entity.pdbx_description
1 polymer ?
#
loop_
_entity_poly.entity_id
_entity_poly.type
_entity_poly.pdbx_seq_one_letter_code
_entity_poly.pdbx_strand_id
1 'polypeptide(L)'
;MADISYNNIYYVLRKTLGHAQTLSLLTDLMEMTEVAELTGPVLQKALVTGFNDFEDAIQYQSARSLDTIDAIVTRKDKDFKRSFLPLLSPSEAVALIDI
;
A
#
# COMPACT_ATOMS: atom_id res chain seq x y z
N MET A 1 2.51 -0.07 -5.60
CA MET A 1 1.49 -0.47 -4.60
C MET A 1 1.93 -1.78 -3.95
N ALA A 2 1.85 -1.90 -2.63
CA ALA A 2 2.16 -3.16 -1.96
C ALA A 2 1.16 -4.25 -2.37
N ASP A 3 1.66 -5.45 -2.66
CA ASP A 3 0.90 -6.65 -3.00
C ASP A 3 -0.31 -6.92 -2.08
N ILE A 4 -0.15 -6.76 -0.76
CA ILE A 4 -1.20 -6.98 0.25
C ILE A 4 -2.42 -6.07 0.02
N SER A 5 -2.20 -4.91 -0.59
CA SER A 5 -3.28 -3.97 -0.93
C SER A 5 -4.25 -4.58 -1.93
N TYR A 6 -3.77 -5.33 -2.93
CA TYR A 6 -4.63 -6.03 -3.89
C TYR A 6 -5.52 -7.06 -3.18
N ASN A 7 -4.94 -7.85 -2.28
CA ASN A 7 -5.69 -8.83 -1.50
C ASN A 7 -6.77 -8.15 -0.63
N ASN A 8 -6.47 -7.01 -0.04
CA ASN A 8 -7.41 -6.29 0.81
C ASN A 8 -8.52 -5.61 0.03
N ILE A 9 -8.19 -4.98 -1.11
CA ILE A 9 -9.19 -4.45 -2.05
C ILE A 9 -10.10 -5.58 -2.52
N TYR A 10 -9.53 -6.73 -2.92
CA TYR A 10 -10.31 -7.92 -3.29
C TYR A 10 -11.27 -8.34 -2.17
N TYR A 11 -10.75 -8.50 -0.95
CA TYR A 11 -11.51 -8.99 0.20
C TYR A 11 -12.68 -8.06 0.56
N VAL A 12 -12.50 -6.75 0.43
CA VAL A 12 -13.55 -5.75 0.68
C VAL A 12 -14.56 -5.73 -0.46
N LEU A 13 -14.11 -5.53 -1.71
CA LEU A 13 -14.99 -5.31 -2.86
C LEU A 13 -15.76 -6.57 -3.29
N ARG A 14 -15.23 -7.77 -3.08
CA ARG A 14 -15.95 -9.01 -3.42
C ARG A 14 -17.28 -9.16 -2.69
N LYS A 15 -17.44 -8.51 -1.53
CA LYS A 15 -18.66 -8.56 -0.72
C LYS A 15 -19.80 -7.75 -1.35
N THR A 16 -19.48 -6.78 -2.20
CA THR A 16 -20.45 -5.90 -2.86
C THR A 16 -20.58 -6.18 -4.36
N LEU A 17 -19.47 -6.44 -5.06
CA LEU A 17 -19.42 -6.64 -6.51
C LEU A 17 -19.45 -8.11 -6.93
N GLY A 18 -19.16 -9.03 -6.01
CA GLY A 18 -18.93 -10.44 -6.35
C GLY A 18 -17.57 -10.68 -7.02
N HIS A 19 -17.24 -11.97 -7.19
CA HIS A 19 -15.88 -12.39 -7.57
C HIS A 19 -15.42 -11.85 -8.94
N ALA A 20 -16.20 -12.09 -10.00
CA ALA A 20 -15.79 -11.77 -11.37
C ALA A 20 -15.60 -10.27 -11.60
N GLN A 21 -16.53 -9.44 -11.11
CA GLN A 21 -16.43 -7.99 -11.23
C GLN A 21 -15.25 -7.43 -10.43
N THR A 22 -14.99 -7.99 -9.24
CA THR A 22 -13.83 -7.58 -8.44
C THR A 22 -12.52 -7.91 -9.14
N LEU A 23 -12.39 -9.08 -9.76
CA LEU A 23 -11.19 -9.42 -10.53
C LEU A 23 -11.00 -8.48 -11.72
N SER A 24 -12.06 -8.14 -12.45
CA SER A 24 -11.99 -7.16 -13.55
C SER A 24 -11.44 -5.82 -13.07
N LEU A 25 -11.97 -5.29 -11.97
CA LEU A 25 -11.52 -4.00 -11.40
C LEU A 25 -10.05 -4.05 -10.94
N LEU A 26 -9.61 -5.17 -10.36
CA LEU A 26 -8.20 -5.33 -9.95
C LEU A 26 -7.26 -5.44 -11.16
N THR A 27 -7.72 -6.02 -12.27
CA THR A 27 -6.96 -6.00 -13.53
C THR A 27 -6.76 -4.57 -14.02
N ASP A 28 -7.84 -3.77 -14.05
CA ASP A 28 -7.76 -2.36 -14.47
C ASP A 28 -6.82 -1.55 -13.55
N LEU A 29 -6.87 -1.80 -12.24
CA LEU A 29 -5.97 -1.17 -11.26
C LEU A 29 -4.49 -1.54 -11.48
N MET A 30 -4.24 -2.77 -11.96
CA MET A 30 -2.89 -3.25 -12.26
C MET A 30 -2.30 -2.60 -13.50
N GLU A 31 -3.11 -2.13 -14.45
CA GLU A 31 -2.63 -1.32 -15.58
C GLU A 31 -2.13 0.07 -15.14
N MET A 32 -2.62 0.56 -14.00
CA MET A 32 -2.29 1.88 -13.47
C MET A 32 -1.22 1.88 -12.38
N THR A 33 -0.80 0.71 -11.89
CA THR A 33 0.11 0.61 -10.73
C THR A 33 1.12 -0.50 -10.87
N GLU A 34 2.34 -0.26 -10.39
CA GLU A 34 3.34 -1.32 -10.23
C GLU A 34 3.17 -2.02 -8.89
N VAL A 35 3.39 -3.34 -8.84
CA VAL A 35 3.29 -4.13 -7.61
C VAL A 35 4.66 -4.23 -6.94
N ALA A 36 4.75 -3.80 -5.68
CA ALA A 36 5.94 -4.04 -4.85
C ALA A 36 5.88 -5.47 -4.31
N GLU A 37 6.94 -6.25 -4.57
CA GLU A 37 7.03 -7.65 -4.19
C GLU A 37 7.12 -7.83 -2.66
N LEU A 38 6.29 -8.71 -2.10
CA LEU A 38 6.43 -9.16 -0.73
C LEU A 38 7.41 -10.32 -0.65
N THR A 39 8.56 -10.04 -0.05
CA THR A 39 9.63 -11.01 0.12
C THR A 39 9.79 -11.42 1.58
N GLY A 40 10.45 -12.56 1.82
CA GLY A 40 10.82 -13.01 3.17
C GLY A 40 11.53 -11.92 3.99
N PRO A 41 12.52 -11.19 3.45
CA PRO A 41 13.15 -10.06 4.14
C PRO A 41 12.19 -8.92 4.52
N VAL A 42 11.20 -8.59 3.68
CA VAL A 42 10.17 -7.59 4.00
C VAL A 42 9.35 -8.06 5.20
N LEU A 43 8.90 -9.33 5.20
CA LEU A 43 8.16 -9.92 6.32
C LEU A 43 8.97 -9.94 7.61
N GLN A 44 10.24 -10.36 7.55
CA GLN A 44 11.13 -10.39 8.72
C GLN A 44 11.27 -9.00 9.35
N LYS A 45 11.43 -7.96 8.52
CA LYS A 45 11.46 -6.58 9.01
C LYS A 45 10.11 -6.17 9.59
N ALA A 46 9.01 -6.46 8.89
CA ALA A 46 7.64 -6.11 9.30
C ALA A 46 7.32 -6.62 10.71
N LEU A 47 7.69 -7.87 11.02
CA LEU A 47 7.47 -8.54 12.31
C LEU A 47 8.07 -7.81 13.52
N VAL A 48 9.13 -7.02 13.33
CA VAL A 48 9.84 -6.35 14.42
C VAL A 48 9.71 -4.82 14.37
N THR A 49 8.87 -4.28 13.49
CA THR A 49 8.69 -2.82 13.32
C THR A 49 7.94 -2.13 14.45
N GLY A 50 7.08 -2.85 15.17
CA GLY A 50 6.24 -2.31 16.24
C GLY A 50 5.03 -1.48 15.77
N PHE A 51 4.60 -1.62 14.51
CA PHE A 51 3.33 -1.07 14.05
C PHE A 51 2.16 -1.78 14.76
N ASN A 52 1.09 -1.03 15.05
CA ASN A 52 -0.13 -1.61 15.64
C ASN A 52 -0.87 -2.49 14.63
N ASP A 53 -0.87 -2.08 13.36
CA ASP A 53 -1.46 -2.80 12.24
C ASP A 53 -0.35 -3.49 11.44
N PHE A 54 -0.44 -4.81 11.32
CA PHE A 54 0.56 -5.60 10.62
C PHE A 54 0.52 -5.37 9.10
N GLU A 55 -0.63 -5.01 8.54
CA GLU A 55 -0.74 -4.63 7.14
C GLU A 55 0.09 -3.37 6.87
N ASP A 56 -0.07 -2.35 7.72
CA ASP A 56 0.67 -1.10 7.59
C ASP A 56 2.19 -1.37 7.75
N ALA A 57 2.57 -2.32 8.62
CA ALA A 57 3.97 -2.77 8.77
C ALA A 57 4.54 -3.35 7.47
N ILE A 58 3.78 -4.21 6.79
CA ILE A 58 4.17 -4.83 5.52
C ILE A 58 4.28 -3.74 4.45
N GLN A 59 3.25 -2.91 4.29
CA GLN A 59 3.23 -1.82 3.30
C GLN A 59 4.44 -0.88 3.48
N TYR A 60 4.75 -0.52 4.73
CA TYR A 60 5.90 0.32 5.05
C TYR A 60 7.23 -0.36 4.68
N GLN A 61 7.41 -1.64 5.03
CA GLN A 61 8.65 -2.36 4.71
C GLN A 61 8.80 -2.68 3.22
N SER A 62 7.69 -2.92 2.50
CA SER A 62 7.70 -3.04 1.04
C SER A 62 8.14 -1.72 0.39
N ALA A 63 7.57 -0.58 0.81
CA ALA A 63 7.98 0.73 0.33
C ALA A 63 9.46 1.02 0.63
N ARG A 64 9.92 0.72 1.85
CA ARG A 64 11.32 0.89 2.26
C ARG A 64 12.31 -0.05 1.54
N SER A 65 11.82 -1.12 0.93
CA SER A 65 12.66 -2.06 0.17
C SER A 65 12.98 -1.59 -1.24
N LEU A 66 12.32 -0.51 -1.69
CA LEU A 66 12.46 0.08 -3.01
C LEU A 66 13.09 1.47 -2.88
N ASP A 67 14.19 1.71 -3.59
CA ASP A 67 14.89 3.01 -3.57
C ASP A 67 14.19 4.09 -4.42
N THR A 68 13.16 3.73 -5.18
CA THR A 68 12.43 4.59 -6.12
C THR A 68 11.17 5.23 -5.52
N ILE A 69 10.87 4.99 -4.24
CA ILE A 69 9.65 5.50 -3.62
C ILE A 69 9.89 6.90 -3.03
N ASP A 70 9.21 7.89 -3.57
CA ASP A 70 9.33 9.29 -3.13
C ASP A 70 8.52 9.59 -1.86
N ALA A 71 7.35 8.95 -1.71
CA ALA A 71 6.43 9.20 -0.60
C ALA A 71 5.47 8.02 -0.37
N ILE A 72 4.89 7.96 0.83
CA ILE A 72 3.75 7.09 1.16
C ILE A 72 2.49 7.95 1.24
N VAL A 73 1.47 7.60 0.45
CA VAL A 73 0.16 8.24 0.50
C VAL A 73 -0.76 7.47 1.44
N THR A 74 -1.20 8.09 2.54
CA THR A 74 -2.05 7.44 3.55
C THR A 74 -2.97 8.42 4.28
N ARG A 75 -4.08 7.92 4.82
CA ARG A 75 -4.93 8.64 5.76
C ARG A 75 -4.59 8.36 7.24
N LYS A 76 -3.71 7.39 7.50
CA LYS A 76 -3.32 6.93 8.84
C LYS A 76 -1.95 7.52 9.23
N ASP A 77 -1.88 8.82 9.49
CA ASP A 77 -0.66 9.50 9.90
C ASP A 77 -0.03 8.96 11.20
N LYS A 78 -0.86 8.46 12.13
CA LYS A 78 -0.43 8.07 13.49
C LYS A 78 0.44 6.82 13.58
N ASP A 79 0.24 5.85 12.69
CA ASP A 79 0.98 4.59 12.72
C ASP A 79 2.32 4.68 11.97
N PHE A 80 2.48 5.69 11.11
CA PHE A 80 3.68 5.94 10.31
C PHE A 80 4.63 6.98 10.93
N LYS A 81 4.49 7.31 12.22
CA LYS A 81 5.27 8.36 12.92
C LYS A 81 6.80 8.15 12.91
N ARG A 82 7.28 6.96 12.55
CA ARG A 82 8.71 6.64 12.38
C ARG A 82 9.11 6.44 10.91
N SER A 83 8.27 6.89 9.98
CA SER A 83 8.52 6.73 8.55
C SER A 83 9.76 7.52 8.15
N PHE A 84 10.67 6.84 7.45
CA PHE A 84 11.79 7.48 6.77
C PHE A 84 11.35 8.21 5.49
N LEU A 85 10.19 7.82 4.94
CA LEU A 85 9.62 8.39 3.73
C LEU A 85 8.62 9.51 4.07
N PRO A 86 8.57 10.58 3.27
CA PRO A 86 7.51 11.58 3.34
C PRO A 86 6.13 10.93 3.37
N LEU A 87 5.26 11.43 4.23
CA LEU A 87 3.86 11.03 4.31
C LEU A 87 3.00 12.10 3.67
N LEU A 88 2.13 11.70 2.76
CA LEU A 88 1.16 12.58 2.11
C LEU A 88 -0.25 12.06 2.40
N SER A 89 -1.16 12.96 2.76
CA SER A 89 -2.58 12.69 2.63
C SER A 89 -2.97 12.54 1.14
N PRO A 90 -4.08 11.87 0.82
CA PRO A 90 -4.56 11.82 -0.57
C PRO A 90 -4.74 13.21 -1.20
N SER A 91 -5.22 14.19 -0.44
CA SER A 91 -5.37 15.58 -0.91
C SER A 91 -4.03 16.25 -1.22
N GLU A 92 -3.00 16.02 -0.39
CA GLU A 92 -1.66 16.55 -0.65
C GLU A 92 -1.02 15.88 -1.86
N ALA A 93 -1.19 14.55 -2.00
CA ALA A 93 -0.68 13.83 -3.15
C ALA A 93 -1.31 14.31 -4.46
N VAL A 94 -2.64 14.50 -4.49
CA VAL A 94 -3.33 15.06 -5.66
C VAL A 94 -2.84 16.46 -5.99
N ALA A 95 -2.62 17.32 -4.99
CA ALA A 95 -2.12 18.68 -5.21
C ALA A 95 -0.68 18.74 -5.79
N LEU A 96 0.08 17.65 -5.70
CA LEU A 96 1.43 17.53 -6.29
C LEU A 96 1.41 17.00 -7.73
N ILE A 97 0.29 16.42 -8.15
CA ILE A 97 0.11 15.86 -9.48
C ILE A 97 -0.74 16.89 -10.24
N ASP A 98 -0.09 17.94 -10.78
CA ASP A 98 -0.75 18.92 -11.63
C ASP A 98 -1.47 18.20 -12.80
N ILE A 99 -2.81 18.24 -12.78
CA ILE A 99 -3.70 17.93 -13.91
C ILE A 99 -4.57 19.16 -14.17
#